data_AF-A0A177CQB5-F1
#
_entry.id   AF-A0A177CQB5-F1
#
_cell.length_a   1.000
_cell.length_b   1.000
_cell.length_c   1.000
_cell.angle_alpha   90.00
_cell.angle_beta   90.00
_cell.angle_gamma   90.00
#
_symmetry.space_group_name_H-M   'P 1'
#
loop_
_entity.id
_entity.type
_entity.pdbx_description
1 polymer ?
#
loop_
_entity_poly.entity_id
_entity_poly.type
_entity_poly.pdbx_seq_one_letter_code
_entity_poly.pdbx_strand_id
1 'polypeptide(L)'
;MGAARDNDAIDLTDNDIAQLGNFPLQPRLRTLFLGQNRIANIQANLSSSIPNLTTLVLTKNRISELAELDPLGGFKKLVYLALKDNPVTSKENYRLWVIWLCPSVRYLDFVKVRDVERRKATELFGTAEEPSELATKIKGQKSKGFVVPNYTNGADTPTKERIWTEEEKNRMRAAIRNASSLAEMARLEKDLAEGRIPAYVLEGGDPMET
;
A
#
# COMPACT_ATOMS: atom_id res chain seq x y z
N MET A 1 17.73 -4.26 -5.57
CA MET A 1 18.80 -3.28 -5.25
C MET A 1 19.31 -3.56 -3.84
N GLY A 2 20.56 -4.03 -3.68
CA GLY A 2 21.13 -4.42 -2.37
C GLY A 2 22.50 -3.79 -2.05
N ALA A 3 22.85 -2.68 -2.71
CA ALA A 3 24.19 -2.11 -2.66
C ALA A 3 24.35 -0.87 -1.76
N ALA A 4 23.27 -0.36 -1.16
CA ALA A 4 23.36 0.77 -0.25
C ALA A 4 23.82 0.29 1.13
N ARG A 5 25.02 0.73 1.55
CA ARG A 5 25.50 0.63 2.94
C ARG A 5 24.45 1.18 3.92
N ASP A 6 24.61 0.84 5.20
CA ASP A 6 23.79 1.39 6.29
C ASP A 6 23.87 2.93 6.35
N ASN A 7 22.99 3.60 5.62
CA ASN A 7 22.95 5.05 5.57
C ASN A 7 21.97 5.59 6.62
N ASP A 8 22.41 6.58 7.40
CA ASP A 8 21.53 7.28 8.34
C ASP A 8 20.59 8.27 7.62
N ALA A 9 21.01 8.76 6.45
CA ALA A 9 20.23 9.65 5.59
C ALA A 9 20.40 9.28 4.11
N ILE A 10 19.30 9.35 3.35
CA ILE A 10 19.29 9.14 1.90
C ILE A 10 18.61 10.35 1.25
N ASP A 11 19.28 10.92 0.26
CA ASP A 11 18.73 11.99 -0.58
C ASP A 11 18.48 11.45 -2.00
N LEU A 12 17.21 11.48 -2.40
CA LEU A 12 16.69 11.09 -3.70
C LEU A 12 15.88 12.24 -4.31
N THR A 13 16.17 13.48 -3.92
CA THR A 13 15.54 14.68 -4.48
C THR A 13 15.85 14.78 -5.97
N ASP A 14 14.90 15.30 -6.75
CA ASP A 14 15.03 15.55 -8.20
C ASP A 14 15.27 14.25 -9.00
N ASN A 15 14.36 13.29 -8.83
CA ASN A 15 14.35 12.02 -9.53
C ASN A 15 12.95 11.72 -10.09
N ASP A 16 12.81 10.64 -10.86
CA ASP A 16 11.52 10.24 -11.45
C ASP A 16 10.84 9.10 -10.68
N ILE A 17 11.00 9.05 -9.34
CA ILE A 17 10.42 7.98 -8.52
C ILE A 17 8.90 8.14 -8.48
N ALA A 18 8.18 7.10 -8.92
CA ALA A 18 6.71 7.09 -8.99
C ALA A 18 6.04 6.53 -7.72
N GLN A 19 6.75 5.70 -6.95
CA GLN A 19 6.25 5.05 -5.75
C GLN A 19 7.30 5.09 -4.64
N LEU A 20 6.88 5.45 -3.43
CA LEU A 20 7.70 5.35 -2.24
C LEU A 20 7.61 3.91 -1.70
N GLY A 21 8.60 3.08 -2.03
CA GLY A 21 8.62 1.66 -1.68
C GLY A 21 9.95 0.99 -2.02
N ASN A 22 9.97 -0.34 -1.94
CA ASN A 22 11.11 -1.19 -2.33
C ASN A 22 12.40 -0.96 -1.52
N PHE A 23 12.27 -0.47 -0.29
CA PHE A 23 13.40 -0.38 0.62
C PHE A 23 13.73 -1.78 1.18
N PRO A 24 15.00 -2.21 1.16
CA PRO A 24 15.44 -3.33 1.98
C PRO A 24 15.31 -2.97 3.47
N LEU A 25 15.47 -3.95 4.35
CA LEU A 25 15.48 -3.69 5.78
C LEU A 25 16.65 -2.76 6.14
N GLN A 26 16.35 -1.51 6.46
CA GLN A 26 17.31 -0.45 6.75
C GLN A 26 16.97 0.18 8.11
N PRO A 27 17.33 -0.49 9.22
CA PRO A 27 16.99 -0.01 10.56
C PRO A 27 17.77 1.24 10.97
N ARG A 28 18.85 1.59 10.25
CA ARG A 28 19.66 2.78 10.52
C ARG A 28 19.14 4.04 9.83
N LEU A 29 18.30 3.91 8.81
CA LEU A 29 17.79 5.05 8.07
C LEU A 29 16.86 5.90 8.93
N ARG A 30 17.21 7.18 9.08
CA ARG A 30 16.46 8.18 9.87
C ARG A 30 15.88 9.28 9.00
N THR A 31 16.57 9.66 7.94
CA THR A 31 16.18 10.79 7.10
C THR A 31 16.06 10.37 5.64
N LEU A 32 14.94 10.74 5.02
CA LEU A 32 14.69 10.48 3.60
C LEU A 32 14.19 11.74 2.91
N PHE A 33 14.97 12.22 1.94
CA PHE A 33 14.60 13.34 1.08
C PHE A 33 14.16 12.82 -0.28
N LEU A 34 12.93 13.14 -0.67
CA LEU A 34 12.29 12.73 -1.92
C LEU A 34 11.61 13.93 -2.57
N GLY A 35 12.20 15.12 -2.44
CA GLY A 35 11.66 16.33 -3.04
C GLY A 35 11.66 16.24 -4.57
N GLN A 36 10.73 16.90 -5.25
CA GLN A 36 10.73 16.97 -6.73
C GLN A 36 10.76 15.58 -7.39
N ASN A 37 9.81 14.73 -7.03
CA ASN A 37 9.65 13.40 -7.61
C ASN A 37 8.22 13.24 -8.18
N ARG A 38 7.86 12.04 -8.62
CA ARG A 38 6.53 11.73 -9.18
C ARG A 38 5.74 10.79 -8.26
N ILE A 39 6.04 10.80 -6.96
CA ILE A 39 5.46 9.84 -6.01
C ILE A 39 3.97 10.10 -5.90
N ALA A 40 3.18 9.09 -6.28
CA ALA A 40 1.72 9.11 -6.13
C ALA A 40 1.25 8.14 -5.03
N ASN A 41 2.02 7.09 -4.74
CA ASN A 41 1.63 6.06 -3.79
C ASN A 41 2.78 5.66 -2.85
N ILE A 42 2.43 5.23 -1.64
CA ILE A 42 3.35 4.76 -0.61
C ILE A 42 3.07 3.27 -0.36
N GLN A 43 4.12 2.46 -0.29
CA GLN A 43 3.99 1.03 -0.01
C GLN A 43 3.43 0.80 1.40
N ALA A 44 2.39 -0.03 1.52
CA ALA A 44 1.68 -0.28 2.79
C ALA A 44 2.61 -0.75 3.93
N ASN A 45 3.59 -1.60 3.61
CA ASN A 45 4.48 -2.22 4.60
C ASN A 45 5.82 -1.48 4.75
N LEU A 46 5.93 -0.24 4.27
CA LEU A 46 7.18 0.49 4.25
C LEU A 46 7.76 0.72 5.66
N SER A 47 6.91 0.90 6.66
CA SER A 47 7.33 1.04 8.06
C SER A 47 8.09 -0.17 8.58
N SER A 48 7.89 -1.37 8.01
CA SER A 48 8.64 -2.58 8.38
C SER A 48 10.05 -2.59 7.79
N SER A 49 10.25 -2.00 6.60
CA SER A 49 11.57 -1.88 5.98
C SER A 49 12.41 -0.78 6.61
N ILE A 50 11.82 0.36 6.96
CA ILE A 50 12.52 1.53 7.50
C ILE A 50 11.91 1.99 8.84
N PRO A 51 12.00 1.16 9.90
CA PRO A 51 11.24 1.35 11.15
C PRO A 51 11.67 2.54 12.00
N ASN A 52 12.88 3.07 11.78
CA ASN A 52 13.46 4.15 12.58
C ASN A 52 13.46 5.51 11.87
N LEU A 53 12.69 5.66 10.80
CA LEU A 53 12.56 6.92 10.07
C LEU A 53 12.00 8.02 10.98
N THR A 54 12.71 9.15 11.06
CA THR A 54 12.33 10.34 11.85
C THR A 54 11.97 11.53 10.96
N THR A 55 12.53 11.60 9.75
CA THR A 55 12.35 12.74 8.84
C THR A 55 12.01 12.23 7.44
N LEU A 56 10.86 12.65 6.92
CA LEU A 56 10.40 12.33 5.57
C LEU A 56 10.00 13.63 4.84
N VAL A 57 10.68 13.91 3.73
CA VAL A 57 10.41 15.08 2.90
C VAL A 57 9.90 14.61 1.53
N LEU A 58 8.63 14.87 1.26
CA LEU A 58 7.91 14.52 0.03
C LEU A 58 7.43 15.76 -0.72
N THR A 59 8.07 16.91 -0.53
CA THR A 59 7.70 18.17 -1.17
C THR A 59 7.70 18.07 -2.70
N LYS A 60 6.73 18.69 -3.38
CA LYS A 60 6.61 18.65 -4.85
C LYS A 60 6.55 17.22 -5.41
N ASN A 61 5.55 16.46 -4.98
CA ASN A 61 5.21 15.13 -5.50
C ASN A 61 3.77 15.10 -6.05
N ARG A 62 3.23 13.91 -6.33
CA ARG A 62 1.94 13.72 -7.00
C ARG A 62 0.90 13.01 -6.11
N ILE A 63 1.08 13.04 -4.79
CA ILE A 63 0.12 12.46 -3.85
C ILE A 63 -1.15 13.28 -3.89
N SER A 64 -2.26 12.65 -4.27
CA SER A 64 -3.49 13.35 -4.65
C SER A 64 -4.62 13.13 -3.65
N GLU A 65 -4.70 11.94 -3.06
CA GLU A 65 -5.79 11.58 -2.15
C GLU A 65 -5.30 11.33 -0.72
N LEU A 66 -6.17 11.61 0.25
CA LEU A 66 -5.85 11.44 1.67
C LEU A 66 -5.62 9.96 2.04
N ALA A 67 -6.29 9.03 1.35
CA ALA A 67 -6.11 7.59 1.54
C ALA A 67 -4.72 7.08 1.14
N GLU A 68 -4.01 7.79 0.25
CA GLU A 68 -2.65 7.41 -0.16
C GLU A 68 -1.63 7.64 0.95
N LEU A 69 -2.00 8.46 1.95
CA LEU A 69 -1.17 8.73 3.11
C LEU A 69 -1.28 7.64 4.19
N ASP A 70 -2.31 6.78 4.15
CA ASP A 70 -2.57 5.73 5.17
C ASP A 70 -1.32 4.93 5.63
N PRO A 71 -0.41 4.51 4.73
CA PRO A 71 0.81 3.80 5.12
C PRO A 71 1.72 4.57 6.08
N LEU A 72 1.61 5.92 6.11
CA LEU A 72 2.39 6.75 7.02
C LEU A 72 2.04 6.50 8.50
N GLY A 73 0.82 6.01 8.82
CA GLY A 73 0.42 5.68 10.19
C GLY A 73 1.21 4.53 10.83
N GLY A 74 1.95 3.76 10.01
CA GLY A 74 2.87 2.73 10.47
C GLY A 74 4.13 3.28 11.16
N PHE A 75 4.53 4.52 10.85
CA PHE A 75 5.80 5.08 11.32
C PHE A 75 5.71 5.66 12.74
N LYS A 76 6.05 4.83 13.73
CA LYS A 76 5.97 5.22 15.15
C LYS A 76 7.02 6.25 15.60
N LYS A 77 8.08 6.46 14.81
CA LYS A 77 9.20 7.37 15.13
C LYS A 77 9.27 8.61 14.24
N LEU A 78 8.32 8.80 13.32
CA LEU A 78 8.31 9.93 12.40
C LEU A 78 8.02 11.24 13.15
N VAL A 79 8.93 12.20 13.10
CA VAL A 79 8.84 13.48 13.81
C VAL A 79 8.61 14.64 12.84
N TYR A 80 9.28 14.61 11.69
CA TYR A 80 9.24 15.64 10.67
C TYR A 80 8.65 15.07 9.38
N LEU A 81 7.54 15.66 8.92
CA LEU A 81 6.88 15.31 7.67
C LEU A 81 6.64 16.58 6.84
N ALA A 82 7.07 16.58 5.59
CA ALA A 82 6.79 17.66 4.65
C ALA A 82 6.13 17.08 3.39
N LEU A 83 4.94 17.56 3.08
CA LEU A 83 4.10 17.16 1.95
C LEU A 83 3.69 18.38 1.11
N LYS A 84 4.20 19.57 1.43
CA LYS A 84 4.00 20.81 0.67
C LYS A 84 4.14 20.61 -0.84
N ASP A 85 3.31 21.32 -1.61
CA ASP A 85 3.29 21.25 -3.07
C ASP A 85 2.89 19.86 -3.62
N ASN A 86 2.08 19.10 -2.87
CA ASN A 86 1.35 17.93 -3.38
C ASN A 86 -0.14 18.28 -3.56
N PRO A 87 -0.85 17.71 -4.54
CA PRO A 87 -2.29 17.98 -4.71
C PRO A 87 -3.13 17.69 -3.44
N VAL A 88 -2.71 16.72 -2.62
CA VAL A 88 -3.37 16.39 -1.34
C VAL A 88 -3.41 17.56 -0.35
N THR A 89 -2.48 18.54 -0.43
CA THR A 89 -2.46 19.67 0.52
C THR A 89 -3.64 20.62 0.35
N SER A 90 -4.31 20.59 -0.81
CA SER A 90 -5.50 21.39 -1.10
C SER A 90 -6.80 20.71 -0.65
N LYS A 91 -6.75 19.47 -0.16
CA LYS A 91 -7.92 18.72 0.30
C LYS A 91 -8.40 19.25 1.65
N GLU A 92 -9.71 19.18 1.86
CA GLU A 92 -10.32 19.54 3.14
C GLU A 92 -9.79 18.63 4.25
N ASN A 93 -9.57 19.19 5.44
CA ASN A 93 -9.09 18.49 6.63
C ASN A 93 -7.73 17.80 6.47
N TYR A 94 -6.98 18.04 5.38
CA TYR A 94 -5.66 17.46 5.11
C TYR A 94 -4.73 17.47 6.33
N ARG A 95 -4.58 18.64 6.94
CA ARG A 95 -3.67 18.82 8.07
C ARG A 95 -4.09 18.00 9.28
N LEU A 96 -5.39 17.99 9.59
CA LEU A 96 -5.94 17.24 10.72
C LEU A 96 -5.87 15.73 10.45
N TRP A 97 -6.10 15.31 9.20
CA TRP A 97 -5.98 13.92 8.76
C TRP A 97 -4.57 13.37 9.01
N VAL A 98 -3.54 14.09 8.59
CA VAL A 98 -2.15 13.67 8.81
C VAL A 98 -1.79 13.63 10.29
N ILE A 99 -2.26 14.60 11.08
CA ILE A 99 -2.04 14.64 12.54
C ILE A 99 -2.71 13.44 13.24
N TRP A 100 -3.92 13.07 12.82
CA TRP A 100 -4.65 11.92 13.33
C TRP A 100 -3.95 10.60 12.95
N LEU A 101 -3.56 10.48 11.68
CA LEU A 101 -2.92 9.27 11.16
C LEU A 101 -1.53 9.02 11.77
N CYS A 102 -0.75 10.09 11.95
CA CYS A 102 0.63 10.04 12.42
C CYS A 102 0.78 10.81 13.74
N PRO A 103 0.37 10.24 14.88
CA PRO A 103 0.43 10.94 16.17
C PRO A 103 1.87 11.29 16.60
N SER A 104 2.88 10.57 16.10
CA SER A 104 4.31 10.80 16.34
C SER A 104 4.83 12.12 15.73
N VAL A 105 4.20 12.64 14.67
CA VAL A 105 4.66 13.82 13.93
C VAL A 105 4.54 15.07 14.80
N ARG A 106 5.65 15.81 14.94
CA ARG A 106 5.71 17.07 15.69
C ARG A 106 5.77 18.30 14.79
N TYR A 107 6.26 18.15 13.57
CA TYR A 107 6.34 19.21 12.58
C TYR A 107 5.78 18.68 11.25
N LEU A 108 4.74 19.36 10.78
CA LEU A 108 4.08 19.09 9.50
C LEU A 108 4.17 20.34 8.62
N ASP A 109 4.77 20.18 7.43
CA ASP A 109 5.00 21.27 6.47
C ASP A 109 5.74 22.46 7.10
N PHE A 110 6.79 22.14 7.86
CA PHE A 110 7.62 23.12 8.58
C PHE A 110 6.87 23.89 9.70
N VAL A 111 5.63 23.49 10.02
CA VAL A 111 4.82 24.08 11.09
C VAL A 111 4.66 23.10 12.25
N LYS A 112 4.94 23.56 13.47
CA LYS A 112 4.78 22.77 14.69
C LYS A 112 3.31 22.37 14.88
N VAL A 113 3.07 21.09 15.14
CA VAL A 113 1.75 20.55 15.50
C VAL A 113 1.44 20.89 16.95
N ARG A 114 0.28 21.50 17.20
CA ARG A 114 -0.20 21.85 18.54
C ARG A 114 -1.24 20.87 19.04
N ASP A 115 -1.38 20.76 20.36
CA ASP A 115 -2.35 19.84 20.99
C ASP A 115 -3.80 20.22 20.73
N VAL A 116 -4.08 21.50 20.43
CA VAL A 116 -5.41 21.95 19.96
C VAL A 116 -5.79 21.31 18.63
N GLU A 117 -4.83 21.10 17.73
CA GLU A 117 -5.07 20.45 16.44
C GLU A 117 -5.25 18.95 16.62
N ARG A 118 -4.49 18.33 17.54
CA ARG A 118 -4.64 16.90 17.87
C ARG A 118 -6.02 16.58 18.40
N ARG A 119 -6.53 17.37 19.36
CA ARG A 119 -7.88 17.19 19.91
C ARG A 119 -8.96 17.31 18.84
N LYS A 120 -8.87 18.34 17.98
CA LYS A 120 -9.79 18.50 16.84
C LYS A 120 -9.73 17.33 15.87
N ALA A 121 -8.53 16.83 15.59
CA ALA A 121 -8.36 15.69 14.70
C ALA A 121 -9.01 14.42 15.28
N THR A 122 -8.84 14.16 16.59
CA THR A 122 -9.52 13.05 17.28
C THR A 122 -11.04 13.23 17.35
N GLU A 123 -11.52 14.46 17.54
CA GLU A 123 -12.96 14.76 17.56
C GLU A 123 -13.62 14.49 16.20
N LEU A 124 -12.94 14.86 15.10
CA LEU A 124 -13.47 14.66 13.74
C LEU A 124 -13.35 13.22 13.24
N PHE A 125 -12.23 12.56 13.53
CA PHE A 125 -11.89 11.26 12.94
C PHE A 125 -12.03 10.08 13.91
N GLY A 126 -12.30 10.32 15.19
CA GLY A 126 -12.41 9.30 16.22
C GLY A 126 -11.05 8.80 16.71
N THR A 127 -11.02 7.56 17.20
CA THR A 127 -9.78 6.89 17.64
C THR A 127 -9.25 5.96 16.56
N ALA A 128 -8.05 5.42 16.75
CA ALA A 128 -7.49 4.43 15.82
C ALA A 128 -8.28 3.12 15.81
N GLU A 129 -8.97 2.79 16.91
CA GLU A 129 -9.76 1.58 17.10
C GLU A 129 -11.21 1.78 16.60
N GLU A 130 -11.75 2.98 16.79
CA GLU A 130 -13.10 3.37 16.37
C GLU A 130 -13.03 4.62 15.48
N PRO A 131 -12.75 4.44 14.17
CA PRO A 131 -12.73 5.55 13.23
C PRO A 131 -14.14 6.06 12.95
N SER A 132 -14.29 7.38 12.87
CA SER A 132 -15.52 8.07 12.45
C SER A 132 -15.93 7.65 11.03
N GLU A 133 -17.22 7.81 10.70
CA GLU A 133 -17.74 7.58 9.35
C GLU A 133 -16.98 8.39 8.29
N LEU A 134 -16.57 9.62 8.63
CA LEU A 134 -15.75 10.47 7.77
C LEU A 134 -14.39 9.83 7.48
N ALA A 135 -13.74 9.26 8.49
CA ALA A 135 -12.46 8.60 8.32
C ALA A 135 -12.58 7.35 7.44
N THR A 136 -13.63 6.55 7.65
CA THR A 136 -13.91 5.36 6.83
C THR A 136 -14.20 5.74 5.37
N LYS A 137 -14.97 6.80 5.15
CA LYS A 137 -15.25 7.33 3.81
C LYS A 137 -13.98 7.80 3.11
N ILE A 138 -13.12 8.54 3.81
CA ILE A 138 -11.85 9.03 3.26
C ILE A 138 -10.94 7.86 2.87
N LYS A 139 -10.80 6.84 3.73
CA LYS A 139 -9.99 5.64 3.41
C LYS A 139 -10.47 4.88 2.18
N GLY A 140 -11.76 4.92 1.89
CA GLY A 140 -12.35 4.34 0.68
C GLY A 140 -12.10 5.13 -0.60
N GLN A 141 -11.75 6.42 -0.50
CA GLN A 141 -11.49 7.28 -1.65
C GLN A 141 -10.02 7.17 -2.08
N LYS A 142 -9.72 6.12 -2.86
CA LYS A 142 -8.43 5.97 -3.53
C LYS A 142 -8.46 6.56 -4.93
N SER A 143 -7.35 7.15 -5.35
CA SER A 143 -7.13 7.61 -6.72
C SER A 143 -7.36 6.48 -7.70
N LYS A 144 -8.05 6.75 -8.83
CA LYS A 144 -8.14 5.81 -9.97
C LYS A 144 -6.81 5.70 -10.77
N GLY A 145 -5.73 6.27 -10.24
CA GLY A 145 -4.46 6.45 -10.94
C GLY A 145 -3.40 5.47 -10.47
N PHE A 146 -2.88 4.68 -11.41
CA PHE A 146 -1.67 3.86 -11.31
C PHE A 146 -1.73 2.69 -10.30
N VAL A 147 -2.20 1.54 -10.77
CA VAL A 147 -1.95 0.24 -10.11
C VAL A 147 -0.48 -0.11 -10.31
N VAL A 148 0.37 0.32 -9.38
CA VAL A 148 1.74 -0.23 -9.26
C VAL A 148 1.60 -1.63 -8.69
N PRO A 149 2.20 -2.68 -9.31
CA PRO A 149 2.24 -4.00 -8.71
C PRO A 149 2.85 -3.89 -7.31
N ASN A 150 2.18 -4.43 -6.31
CA ASN A 150 2.71 -4.50 -4.96
C ASN A 150 3.86 -5.51 -4.96
N TYR A 151 5.10 -5.05 -5.13
CA TYR A 151 6.27 -5.92 -5.02
C TYR A 151 6.53 -6.19 -3.54
N THR A 152 6.11 -7.37 -3.08
CA THR A 152 6.55 -7.92 -1.80
C THR A 152 8.00 -8.37 -1.96
N ASN A 153 8.90 -7.84 -1.12
CA ASN A 153 10.27 -8.31 -1.07
C ASN A 153 10.26 -9.77 -0.59
N GLY A 154 10.57 -10.70 -1.50
CA GLY A 154 11.17 -12.01 -1.26
C GLY A 154 10.73 -12.76 -0.01
N ALA A 155 9.57 -13.38 -0.07
CA ALA A 155 9.34 -14.71 0.50
C ALA A 155 8.26 -15.35 -0.37
N ASP A 156 8.58 -16.49 -1.00
CA ASP A 156 7.59 -17.35 -1.66
C ASP A 156 6.39 -17.51 -0.72
N THR A 157 5.30 -16.83 -1.06
CA THR A 157 4.01 -17.04 -0.44
C THR A 157 3.01 -17.23 -1.56
N PRO A 158 2.23 -18.32 -1.52
CA PRO A 158 1.31 -18.65 -2.59
C PRO A 158 0.32 -17.50 -2.72
N THR A 159 0.05 -17.12 -3.96
CA THR A 159 -0.97 -16.15 -4.37
C THR A 159 -2.23 -16.31 -3.53
N LYS A 160 -2.38 -15.48 -2.49
CA LYS A 160 -3.64 -15.35 -1.75
C LYS A 160 -4.61 -14.54 -2.59
N GLU A 161 -5.74 -15.18 -2.87
CA GLU A 161 -7.06 -14.57 -3.02
C GLU A 161 -7.26 -13.66 -4.24
N ARG A 162 -7.01 -14.21 -5.44
CA ARG A 162 -7.81 -13.80 -6.60
C ARG A 162 -9.20 -14.42 -6.44
N ILE A 163 -10.22 -13.57 -6.32
CA ILE A 163 -11.63 -13.99 -6.27
C ILE A 163 -11.97 -14.59 -7.64
N TRP A 164 -12.43 -15.83 -7.67
CA TRP A 164 -12.86 -16.50 -8.89
C TRP A 164 -14.03 -15.75 -9.54
N THR A 165 -13.92 -15.44 -10.83
CA THR A 165 -15.07 -14.98 -11.61
C THR A 165 -16.07 -16.11 -11.79
N GLU A 166 -17.35 -15.79 -11.97
CA GLU A 166 -18.40 -16.80 -12.18
C GLU A 166 -18.13 -17.65 -13.44
N GLU A 167 -17.47 -17.08 -14.45
CA GLU A 167 -17.09 -17.79 -15.67
C GLU A 167 -15.97 -18.81 -15.44
N GLU A 168 -14.96 -18.47 -14.63
CA GLU A 168 -13.89 -19.39 -14.23
C GLU A 168 -14.43 -20.54 -13.37
N LYS A 169 -15.37 -20.27 -12.45
CA LYS A 169 -16.04 -21.33 -11.65
C LYS A 169 -16.85 -22.27 -12.53
N ASN A 170 -17.55 -21.74 -13.54
CA ASN A 170 -18.37 -22.55 -14.43
C ASN A 170 -17.49 -23.48 -15.30
N ARG A 171 -16.34 -22.97 -15.78
CA ARG A 171 -15.35 -23.77 -16.51
C ARG A 171 -14.75 -24.88 -15.66
N MET A 172 -14.37 -24.59 -14.41
CA MET A 172 -13.84 -25.60 -13.49
C MET A 172 -14.86 -26.70 -13.19
N ARG A 173 -16.14 -26.33 -13.00
CA ARG A 173 -17.23 -27.30 -12.81
C ARG A 173 -17.49 -28.16 -14.05
N ALA A 174 -17.39 -27.58 -15.24
CA ALA A 174 -17.52 -28.32 -16.49
C ALA A 174 -16.36 -29.31 -16.68
N ALA A 175 -15.13 -28.92 -16.32
CA ALA A 175 -13.97 -29.79 -16.39
C ALA A 175 -14.03 -30.95 -15.38
N ILE A 176 -14.49 -30.71 -14.15
CA ILE A 176 -14.75 -31.79 -13.17
C ILE A 176 -15.77 -32.78 -13.72
N ARG A 177 -16.82 -32.30 -14.41
CA ARG A 177 -17.87 -33.15 -14.99
C ARG A 177 -17.39 -33.96 -16.20
N ASN A 178 -16.49 -33.40 -17.01
CA ASN A 178 -15.97 -34.04 -18.22
C ASN A 178 -14.65 -34.81 -17.99
N ALA A 179 -14.15 -34.86 -16.75
CA ALA A 179 -12.92 -35.56 -16.42
C ALA A 179 -13.02 -37.06 -16.78
N SER A 180 -12.01 -37.55 -17.49
CA SER A 180 -12.00 -38.92 -18.03
C SER A 180 -11.58 -39.98 -17.01
N SER A 181 -11.02 -39.54 -15.88
CA SER A 181 -10.46 -40.41 -14.84
C SER A 181 -10.79 -39.92 -13.42
N LEU A 182 -11.03 -40.87 -12.51
CA LEU A 182 -11.25 -40.61 -11.09
C LEU A 182 -10.08 -39.84 -10.44
N ALA A 183 -8.85 -40.09 -10.89
CA ALA A 183 -7.67 -39.38 -10.38
C ALA A 183 -7.64 -37.91 -10.83
N GLU A 184 -8.16 -37.64 -12.03
CA GLU A 184 -8.25 -36.30 -12.61
C GLU A 184 -9.35 -35.48 -11.94
N MET A 185 -10.51 -36.10 -11.73
CA MET A 185 -11.64 -35.51 -11.00
C MET A 185 -11.21 -35.09 -9.58
N ALA A 186 -10.55 -35.98 -8.83
CA ALA A 186 -10.11 -35.69 -7.46
C ALA A 186 -9.07 -34.55 -7.39
N ARG A 187 -8.21 -34.44 -8.40
CA ARG A 187 -7.22 -33.37 -8.49
C ARG A 187 -7.87 -32.01 -8.76
N LEU A 188 -8.87 -31.97 -9.66
CA LEU A 188 -9.61 -30.75 -9.98
C LEU A 188 -10.50 -30.30 -8.81
N GLU A 189 -11.15 -31.21 -8.09
CA GLU A 189 -11.92 -30.87 -6.88
C GLU A 189 -11.02 -30.32 -5.78
N LYS A 190 -9.82 -30.88 -5.61
CA LYS A 190 -8.83 -30.39 -4.67
C LYS A 190 -8.33 -28.99 -5.04
N ASP A 191 -8.00 -28.76 -6.31
CA ASP A 191 -7.56 -27.44 -6.77
C ASP A 191 -8.66 -26.38 -6.62
N LEU A 192 -9.94 -26.73 -6.84
CA LEU A 192 -11.08 -25.84 -6.59
C LEU A 192 -11.25 -25.53 -5.09
N ALA A 193 -11.09 -26.52 -4.21
CA ALA A 193 -11.18 -26.35 -2.76
C ALA A 193 -10.01 -25.52 -2.20
N GLU A 194 -8.81 -25.68 -2.77
CA GLU A 194 -7.61 -24.93 -2.39
C GLU A 194 -7.53 -23.55 -3.06
N GLY A 195 -8.50 -23.19 -3.93
CA GLY A 195 -8.56 -21.91 -4.62
C GLY A 195 -7.48 -21.71 -5.69
N ARG A 196 -6.87 -22.79 -6.16
CA ARG A 196 -5.82 -22.81 -7.17
C ARG A 196 -6.45 -22.87 -8.56
N ILE A 197 -6.06 -21.95 -9.46
CA ILE A 197 -6.62 -21.90 -10.82
C ILE A 197 -5.66 -22.66 -11.76
N PRO A 198 -6.07 -23.80 -12.35
CA PRO A 198 -5.28 -24.49 -13.35
C PRO A 198 -5.11 -23.64 -14.62
N ALA A 199 -3.96 -23.79 -15.29
CA ALA A 199 -3.61 -22.97 -16.47
C ALA A 199 -4.65 -23.02 -17.60
N TYR A 200 -5.26 -24.19 -17.86
CA TYR A 200 -6.27 -24.34 -18.92
C TYR A 200 -7.56 -23.53 -18.65
N VAL A 201 -7.89 -23.26 -17.38
CA VAL A 201 -9.05 -22.41 -17.01
C VAL A 201 -8.80 -20.95 -17.37
N LEU A 202 -7.54 -20.51 -17.33
CA LEU A 202 -7.14 -19.13 -17.67
C LEU A 202 -7.02 -18.91 -19.19
N GLU A 203 -6.52 -19.90 -19.92
CA GLU A 203 -6.26 -19.78 -21.36
C GLU A 203 -7.52 -19.97 -22.23
N GLY A 204 -8.63 -20.43 -21.66
CA GLY A 204 -9.89 -20.60 -22.42
C GLY A 204 -9.80 -21.66 -23.53
N GLY A 205 -8.72 -22.44 -23.56
CA GLY A 205 -8.55 -23.59 -24.44
C GLY A 205 -9.16 -24.84 -23.81
N ASP A 206 -9.92 -25.58 -24.62
CA ASP A 206 -10.42 -26.89 -24.25
C ASP A 206 -9.25 -27.83 -23.86
N PRO A 207 -9.38 -28.61 -22.77
CA PRO A 207 -8.33 -29.54 -22.33
C PRO A 207 -8.18 -30.79 -23.23
N MET A 208 -8.57 -30.73 -24.51
CA MET A 208 -8.70 -31.89 -25.42
C MET A 208 -7.77 -31.87 -26.63
N GLU A 209 -6.69 -31.08 -26.61
CA GLU A 209 -5.61 -31.19 -27.59
C GLU A 209 -4.23 -31.20 -26.92
N THR A 210 -3.84 -32.37 -26.41
CA THR A 210 -2.48 -32.94 -26.54
C THR A 210 -2.57 -34.45 -26.56
#